data_AF-A0A2K5DYM5-F1
#
_entry.id   AF-A0A2K5DYM5-F1
#
_cell.length_a   1.000
_cell.length_b   1.000
_cell.length_c   1.000
_cell.angle_alpha   90.00
_cell.angle_beta   90.00
_cell.angle_gamma   90.00
#
_symmetry.space_group_name_H-M   'P 1'
#
loop_
_entity.id
_entity.type
_entity.pdbx_description
1 polymer ?
#
loop_
_entity_poly.entity_id
_entity_poly.type
_entity_poly.pdbx_seq_one_letter_code
_entity_poly.pdbx_strand_id
1 'polypeptide(L)'
;MAMFEQMRANVGKLLKGIDRYNPENLATLERYVETQAKENAYDLEANLAVLKLYQFNPAFFQTTVTAQILLKALTNLPHTDFTLCKCMIDQAHQEERPIRQILYLGDLLETCHFQTFWQALDENMDLLEGITGFEDSVRKYSQLKVWMSKYGWSADESGQIFICSQEESIKPKNIVEKIDFDSEWWPMNSSQRFCSEERASFFLPFGFCHLTPPF
;
A
#
# COMPACT_ATOMS: atom_id res chain seq x y z
N MET A 1 8.85 -12.68 24.84
CA MET A 1 9.11 -11.93 23.60
C MET A 1 8.10 -12.41 22.60
N ALA A 2 7.32 -11.50 22.01
CA ALA A 2 6.32 -11.87 21.01
C ALA A 2 7.04 -12.52 19.81
N MET A 3 6.44 -13.55 19.21
CA MET A 3 7.01 -14.28 18.08
C MET A 3 7.37 -13.32 16.93
N PHE A 4 6.55 -12.28 16.73
CA PHE A 4 6.81 -11.19 15.79
C PHE A 4 8.13 -10.43 16.02
N GLU A 5 8.50 -10.09 17.26
CA GLU A 5 9.73 -9.32 17.54
C GLU A 5 10.99 -10.10 17.18
N GLN A 6 10.99 -11.40 17.46
CA GLN A 6 12.10 -12.29 17.11
C GLN A 6 12.23 -12.43 15.59
N MET A 7 11.11 -12.60 14.88
CA MET A 7 11.10 -12.65 13.42
C MET A 7 11.53 -11.32 12.80
N ARG A 8 11.09 -10.19 13.37
CA ARG A 8 11.48 -8.84 12.90
C ARG A 8 12.99 -8.62 12.97
N ALA A 9 13.64 -9.04 14.06
CA ALA A 9 15.10 -8.93 14.18
C ALA A 9 15.85 -9.79 13.14
N ASN A 10 15.30 -10.96 12.79
CA ASN A 10 15.86 -11.83 11.76
C ASN A 10 15.66 -11.24 10.36
N VAL A 11 14.43 -10.83 10.04
CA VAL A 11 14.08 -10.19 8.77
C VAL A 11 14.88 -8.90 8.57
N GLY A 12 15.03 -8.07 9.61
CA GLY A 12 15.86 -6.86 9.55
C GLY A 12 17.36 -7.12 9.32
N LYS A 13 17.86 -8.34 9.56
CA LYS A 13 19.21 -8.74 9.14
C LYS A 13 19.22 -9.21 7.67
N LEU A 14 18.23 -9.98 7.26
CA LEU A 14 18.08 -10.49 5.89
C LEU A 14 17.89 -9.35 4.86
N LEU A 15 17.17 -8.30 5.24
CA LEU A 15 16.95 -7.12 4.40
C LEU A 15 18.21 -6.24 4.27
N LYS A 16 19.22 -6.44 5.13
CA LYS A 16 20.50 -5.73 5.06
C LYS A 16 21.48 -6.48 4.17
N GLY A 17 21.79 -5.91 3.01
CA GLY A 17 22.84 -6.40 2.12
C GLY A 17 22.31 -7.11 0.88
N ILE A 18 23.04 -8.13 0.42
CA ILE A 18 22.75 -8.83 -0.84
C ILE A 18 21.64 -9.89 -0.72
N ASP A 19 21.40 -10.40 0.49
CA ASP A 19 20.43 -11.48 0.75
C ASP A 19 18.97 -11.06 0.55
N ARG A 20 18.71 -9.75 0.43
CA ARG A 20 17.40 -9.18 0.12
C ARG A 20 16.83 -9.63 -1.24
N TYR A 21 17.70 -10.13 -2.14
CA TYR A 21 17.33 -10.61 -3.46
C TYR A 21 17.38 -12.13 -3.59
N ASN A 22 17.71 -12.85 -2.51
CA ASN A 22 17.76 -14.30 -2.54
C ASN A 22 16.33 -14.88 -2.49
N PRO A 23 15.87 -15.61 -3.53
CA PRO A 23 14.53 -16.22 -3.54
C PRO A 23 14.34 -17.28 -2.44
N GLU A 24 15.42 -17.86 -1.88
CA GLU A 24 15.31 -18.81 -0.75
C GLU A 24 14.73 -18.16 0.51
N ASN A 25 14.90 -16.83 0.66
CA ASN A 25 14.37 -16.09 1.79
C ASN A 25 12.86 -15.82 1.66
N LEU A 26 12.28 -16.01 0.48
CA LEU A 26 10.88 -15.71 0.19
C LEU A 26 9.93 -16.46 1.13
N ALA A 27 10.16 -17.76 1.34
CA ALA A 27 9.34 -18.56 2.26
C ALA A 27 9.35 -18.02 3.70
N THR A 28 10.47 -17.45 4.16
CA THR A 28 10.57 -16.83 5.49
C THR A 28 9.82 -15.51 5.53
N LEU A 29 9.91 -14.70 4.46
CA LEU A 29 9.23 -13.42 4.35
C LEU A 29 7.71 -13.59 4.21
N GLU A 30 7.23 -14.57 3.44
CA GLU A 30 5.81 -14.90 3.31
C GLU A 30 5.20 -15.27 4.67
N ARG A 31 5.87 -16.15 5.43
CA ARG A 31 5.47 -16.49 6.80
C ARG A 31 5.49 -15.27 7.72
N TYR A 32 6.40 -14.33 7.50
CA TYR A 32 6.46 -13.09 8.25
C TYR A 32 5.26 -12.19 7.92
N VAL A 33 4.82 -12.10 6.66
CA VAL A 33 3.59 -11.41 6.25
C VAL A 33 2.36 -12.03 6.90
N GLU A 34 2.25 -13.36 6.93
CA GLU A 34 1.13 -14.02 7.62
C GLU A 34 1.13 -13.70 9.13
N THR A 35 2.31 -13.60 9.74
CA THR A 35 2.45 -13.24 11.16
C THR A 35 2.04 -11.78 11.38
N GLN A 36 2.38 -10.86 10.46
CA GLN A 36 1.90 -9.47 10.48
C GLN A 36 0.36 -9.38 10.43
N ALA A 37 -0.27 -10.23 9.61
CA ALA A 37 -1.72 -10.31 9.51
C ALA A 37 -2.37 -10.82 10.81
N LYS A 38 -1.78 -11.83 11.46
CA LYS A 38 -2.31 -12.43 12.70
C LYS A 38 -2.07 -11.60 13.95
N GLU A 39 -0.88 -11.03 14.11
CA GLU A 39 -0.49 -10.26 15.30
C GLU A 39 -0.82 -8.76 15.19
N ASN A 40 -1.55 -8.35 14.15
CA ASN A 40 -1.83 -6.95 13.81
C ASN A 40 -0.57 -6.05 13.84
N ALA A 41 0.54 -6.58 13.32
CA ALA A 41 1.79 -5.86 13.17
C ALA A 41 1.99 -5.42 11.72
N TYR A 42 2.98 -4.55 11.47
CA TYR A 42 3.25 -4.03 10.13
C TYR A 42 4.72 -3.66 9.94
N ASP A 43 5.29 -4.10 8.83
CA ASP A 43 6.66 -3.79 8.41
C ASP A 43 6.70 -3.57 6.88
N LEU A 44 6.68 -2.30 6.47
CA LEU A 44 6.65 -1.91 5.06
C LEU A 44 7.88 -2.40 4.28
N GLU A 45 9.07 -2.36 4.88
CA GLU A 45 10.32 -2.72 4.20
C GLU A 45 10.31 -4.20 3.79
N ALA A 46 9.85 -5.07 4.71
CA ALA A 46 9.68 -6.48 4.43
C ALA A 46 8.62 -6.74 3.34
N ASN A 47 7.50 -6.03 3.41
CA ASN A 47 6.41 -6.16 2.44
C ASN A 47 6.85 -5.76 1.01
N LEU A 48 7.56 -4.64 0.88
CA LEU A 48 8.12 -4.21 -0.40
C LEU A 48 9.19 -5.17 -0.92
N ALA A 49 9.98 -5.77 -0.04
CA ALA A 49 10.96 -6.78 -0.45
C ALA A 49 10.30 -8.04 -1.03
N VAL A 50 9.18 -8.51 -0.46
CA VAL A 50 8.39 -9.62 -1.01
C VAL A 50 7.88 -9.28 -2.41
N LEU A 51 7.20 -8.13 -2.56
CA LEU A 51 6.68 -7.72 -3.87
C LEU A 51 7.80 -7.58 -4.91
N LYS A 52 8.95 -7.06 -4.51
CA LYS A 52 10.12 -6.94 -5.37
C LYS A 52 10.72 -8.29 -5.78
N LEU A 53 10.74 -9.28 -4.89
CA LEU A 53 11.17 -10.64 -5.20
C LEU A 53 10.22 -11.31 -6.21
N TYR A 54 8.91 -11.06 -6.08
CA TYR A 54 7.93 -11.52 -7.06
C TYR A 54 8.12 -10.87 -8.43
N GLN A 55 8.47 -9.57 -8.50
CA GLN A 55 8.81 -8.92 -9.77
C GLN A 55 10.01 -9.58 -10.47
N PHE A 56 11.06 -9.93 -9.72
CA PHE A 56 12.23 -10.60 -10.30
C PHE A 56 11.97 -12.06 -10.64
N ASN A 57 11.04 -12.72 -9.95
CA ASN A 57 10.76 -14.13 -10.12
C ASN A 57 9.25 -14.40 -10.19
N PRO A 58 8.62 -14.19 -11.37
CA PRO A 58 7.18 -14.36 -11.54
C PRO A 58 6.66 -15.76 -11.18
N ALA A 59 7.50 -16.80 -11.28
CA ALA A 59 7.15 -18.18 -10.95
C ALA A 59 6.81 -18.39 -9.47
N PHE A 60 7.27 -17.51 -8.58
CA PHE A 60 6.97 -17.57 -7.15
C PHE A 60 5.87 -16.61 -6.72
N PHE A 61 5.20 -15.93 -7.67
CA PHE A 61 4.15 -14.96 -7.33
C PHE A 61 3.02 -15.65 -6.56
N GLN A 62 2.75 -15.17 -5.34
CA GLN A 62 1.64 -15.64 -4.52
C GLN A 62 0.57 -14.57 -4.38
N THR A 63 -0.60 -14.85 -4.92
CA THR A 63 -1.75 -13.94 -4.91
C THR A 63 -2.25 -13.69 -3.49
N THR A 64 -2.29 -14.71 -2.62
CA THR A 64 -2.76 -14.59 -1.23
C THR A 64 -1.87 -13.68 -0.39
N VAL A 65 -0.55 -13.84 -0.51
CA VAL A 65 0.43 -13.01 0.23
C VAL A 65 0.36 -11.55 -0.26
N THR A 66 0.28 -11.36 -1.58
CA THR A 66 0.13 -10.03 -2.19
C THR A 66 -1.15 -9.33 -1.72
N ALA A 67 -2.27 -10.06 -1.66
CA ALA A 67 -3.52 -9.56 -1.13
C ALA A 67 -3.40 -9.12 0.34
N GLN A 68 -2.76 -9.93 1.18
CA GLN A 68 -2.52 -9.59 2.59
C GLN A 68 -1.65 -8.33 2.74
N ILE A 69 -0.58 -8.20 1.93
CA ILE A 69 0.26 -7.00 1.93
C ILE A 69 -0.56 -5.76 1.60
N LEU A 70 -1.37 -5.80 0.54
CA LEU A 70 -2.21 -4.67 0.12
C LEU A 70 -3.24 -4.30 1.20
N LEU A 71 -3.94 -5.29 1.77
CA LEU A 71 -4.91 -5.06 2.84
C LEU A 71 -4.24 -4.48 4.09
N LYS A 72 -3.05 -4.96 4.46
CA LYS A 72 -2.28 -4.38 5.56
C LYS A 72 -1.79 -2.97 5.25
N ALA A 73 -1.42 -2.66 4.01
CA ALA A 73 -1.09 -1.29 3.62
C ALA A 73 -2.30 -0.35 3.77
N LEU A 74 -3.52 -0.81 3.44
CA LEU A 74 -4.76 -0.04 3.68
C LEU A 74 -5.01 0.28 5.16
N THR A 75 -4.56 -0.58 6.08
CA THR A 75 -4.69 -0.32 7.52
C THR A 75 -3.78 0.80 8.05
N ASN A 76 -2.80 1.26 7.26
CA ASN A 76 -1.84 2.31 7.66
C ASN A 76 -2.06 3.67 6.97
N LEU A 77 -3.22 3.90 6.35
CA LEU A 77 -3.59 5.23 5.84
C LEU A 77 -3.51 6.29 6.96
N PRO A 78 -3.01 7.51 6.69
CA PRO A 78 -2.87 8.18 5.38
C PRO A 78 -1.51 8.03 4.67
N HIS A 79 -0.65 7.10 5.11
CA HIS A 79 0.66 6.91 4.47
C HIS A 79 0.55 6.39 3.03
N THR A 80 1.53 6.72 2.19
CA THR A 80 1.59 6.38 0.75
C THR A 80 1.88 4.92 0.45
N ASP A 81 2.01 4.09 1.48
CA ASP A 81 2.35 2.67 1.42
C ASP A 81 1.50 1.87 0.44
N PHE A 82 0.20 2.17 0.37
CA PHE A 82 -0.72 1.48 -0.53
C PHE A 82 -0.35 1.75 -2.00
N THR A 83 -0.07 3.01 -2.33
CA THR A 83 0.37 3.43 -3.67
C THR A 83 1.72 2.82 -4.03
N LEU A 84 2.66 2.76 -3.08
CA LEU A 84 3.95 2.08 -3.30
C LEU A 84 3.76 0.60 -3.62
N CYS A 85 2.96 -0.11 -2.82
CA CYS A 85 2.66 -1.52 -3.05
C CYS A 85 1.99 -1.72 -4.41
N LYS A 86 1.03 -0.87 -4.78
CA LYS A 86 0.38 -0.90 -6.09
C LYS A 86 1.38 -0.74 -7.24
N CYS A 87 2.32 0.21 -7.13
CA CYS A 87 3.37 0.41 -8.14
C CYS A 87 4.35 -0.77 -8.26
N MET A 88 4.44 -1.63 -7.24
CA MET A 88 5.30 -2.80 -7.24
C MET A 88 4.62 -4.06 -7.83
N ILE A 89 3.35 -3.98 -8.23
CA ILE A 89 2.61 -5.11 -8.80
C ILE A 89 2.37 -4.85 -10.29
N ASP A 90 2.70 -5.83 -11.13
CA ASP A 90 2.47 -5.72 -12.58
C ASP A 90 0.98 -5.61 -12.92
N GLN A 91 0.67 -4.88 -14.00
CA GLN A 91 -0.71 -4.64 -14.42
C GLN A 91 -1.51 -5.94 -14.62
N ALA A 92 -0.89 -7.00 -15.15
CA ALA A 92 -1.54 -8.30 -15.34
C ALA A 92 -2.08 -8.84 -14.00
N HIS A 93 -1.25 -8.84 -12.96
CA HIS A 93 -1.64 -9.30 -11.63
C HIS A 93 -2.62 -8.34 -10.94
N GLN A 94 -2.60 -7.04 -11.26
CA GLN A 94 -3.57 -6.08 -10.73
C GLN A 94 -5.01 -6.34 -11.21
N GLU A 95 -5.17 -6.95 -12.39
CA GLU A 95 -6.47 -7.28 -12.95
C GLU A 95 -7.04 -8.61 -12.41
N GLU A 96 -6.21 -9.42 -11.75
CA GLU A 96 -6.58 -10.71 -11.17
C GLU A 96 -7.40 -10.56 -9.88
N ARG A 97 -8.28 -11.54 -9.62
CA ARG A 97 -8.98 -11.65 -8.34
C ARG A 97 -8.11 -12.40 -7.33
N PRO A 98 -8.03 -11.97 -6.06
CA PRO A 98 -8.77 -10.86 -5.43
C PRO A 98 -8.09 -9.48 -5.48
N ILE A 99 -6.92 -9.35 -6.12
CA ILE A 99 -6.10 -8.12 -6.09
C ILE A 99 -6.91 -6.93 -6.63
N ARG A 100 -7.61 -7.10 -7.75
CA ARG A 100 -8.46 -6.06 -8.34
C ARG A 100 -9.50 -5.50 -7.36
N GLN A 101 -10.15 -6.36 -6.57
CA GLN A 101 -11.13 -5.93 -5.58
C GLN A 101 -10.47 -5.12 -4.46
N ILE A 102 -9.30 -5.53 -4.00
CA ILE A 102 -8.55 -4.81 -2.96
C ILE A 102 -8.11 -3.44 -3.47
N LEU A 103 -7.68 -3.35 -4.74
CA LEU A 103 -7.35 -2.08 -5.38
C LEU A 103 -8.56 -1.14 -5.48
N TYR A 104 -9.74 -1.68 -5.78
CA TYR A 104 -10.99 -0.92 -5.80
C TYR A 104 -11.37 -0.42 -4.40
N LEU A 105 -11.26 -1.27 -3.37
CA LEU A 105 -11.47 -0.88 -1.98
C LEU A 105 -10.51 0.23 -1.54
N GLY A 106 -9.25 0.15 -1.96
CA GLY A 106 -8.25 1.19 -1.70
C GLY A 106 -8.59 2.52 -2.36
N ASP A 107 -9.03 2.53 -3.62
CA ASP A 107 -9.46 3.73 -4.33
C ASP A 107 -10.65 4.42 -3.63
N LEU A 108 -11.61 3.64 -3.11
CA LEU A 108 -12.71 4.17 -2.31
C LEU A 108 -12.22 4.83 -1.01
N LEU A 109 -11.20 4.28 -0.36
CA LEU A 109 -10.60 4.88 0.84
C LEU A 109 -9.80 6.15 0.51
N GLU A 110 -9.02 6.14 -0.57
CA GLU A 110 -8.24 7.30 -1.04
C GLU A 110 -9.14 8.47 -1.46
N THR A 111 -10.31 8.16 -2.04
CA THR A 111 -11.32 9.14 -2.44
C THR A 111 -12.35 9.46 -1.34
N CYS A 112 -12.13 8.95 -0.12
CA CYS A 112 -13.00 9.17 1.06
C CYS A 112 -14.47 8.70 0.90
N HIS A 113 -14.75 7.76 0.00
CA HIS A 113 -16.08 7.16 -0.18
C HIS A 113 -16.34 6.04 0.84
N PHE A 114 -16.35 6.38 2.13
CA PHE A 114 -16.45 5.40 3.22
C PHE A 114 -17.74 4.57 3.18
N GLN A 115 -18.88 5.17 2.81
CA GLN A 115 -20.16 4.44 2.76
C GLN A 115 -20.12 3.32 1.72
N THR A 116 -19.65 3.62 0.51
CA THR A 116 -19.48 2.65 -0.56
C THR A 116 -18.42 1.62 -0.21
N PHE A 117 -17.35 2.03 0.47
CA PHE A 117 -16.30 1.13 0.95
C PHE A 117 -16.86 0.04 1.86
N TRP A 118 -17.64 0.40 2.89
CA TRP A 118 -18.20 -0.60 3.82
C TRP A 118 -19.18 -1.56 3.13
N GLN A 119 -19.99 -1.08 2.18
CA GLN A 119 -20.88 -1.93 1.39
C GLN A 119 -20.10 -2.91 0.51
N ALA A 120 -19.08 -2.43 -0.20
CA ALA A 120 -18.22 -3.28 -1.03
C ALA A 120 -17.41 -4.27 -0.17
N LEU A 121 -17.04 -3.90 1.05
CA LEU A 121 -16.34 -4.78 1.98
C LEU A 121 -17.24 -5.92 2.47
N ASP A 122 -18.50 -5.64 2.80
CA ASP A 122 -19.48 -6.66 3.20
C ASP A 122 -19.71 -7.71 2.10
N GLU A 123 -19.65 -7.30 0.83
CA GLU A 123 -19.75 -8.23 -0.31
C GLU A 123 -18.48 -9.08 -0.52
N ASN A 124 -17.34 -8.68 0.04
CA ASN A 124 -16.02 -9.32 -0.14
C ASN A 124 -15.38 -9.70 1.22
N MET A 125 -16.18 -10.14 2.19
CA MET A 125 -15.72 -10.48 3.54
C MET A 125 -14.66 -11.61 3.57
N ASP A 126 -14.66 -12.47 2.56
CA ASP A 126 -13.68 -13.55 2.37
C ASP A 126 -12.24 -13.01 2.24
N LEU A 127 -12.08 -11.78 1.75
CA LEU A 127 -10.75 -11.15 1.60
C LEU A 127 -10.09 -10.83 2.94
N LEU A 128 -10.89 -10.63 3.99
CA LEU A 128 -10.40 -10.27 5.31
C LEU A 128 -10.04 -11.48 6.18
N GLU A 129 -10.25 -12.69 5.67
CA GLU A 129 -9.98 -13.91 6.41
C GLU A 129 -8.49 -13.98 6.81
N GLY A 130 -8.24 -14.03 8.13
CA GLY A 130 -6.89 -14.11 8.68
C GLY A 130 -6.19 -12.77 8.96
N ILE A 131 -6.82 -11.63 8.67
CA ILE A 131 -6.30 -10.30 9.04
C ILE A 131 -6.98 -9.79 10.31
N THR A 132 -6.24 -9.70 11.40
CA THR A 132 -6.77 -9.21 12.68
C THR A 132 -6.75 -7.68 12.72
N GLY A 133 -7.86 -7.08 13.18
CA GLY A 133 -7.94 -5.62 13.40
C GLY A 133 -8.03 -4.76 12.13
N PHE A 134 -8.40 -5.33 10.98
CA PHE A 134 -8.58 -4.57 9.73
C PHE A 134 -9.66 -3.48 9.86
N GLU A 135 -10.89 -3.87 10.23
CA GLU A 135 -12.00 -2.92 10.36
C GLU A 135 -11.71 -1.83 11.40
N ASP A 136 -11.15 -2.20 12.54
CA ASP A 136 -10.81 -1.25 13.60
C ASP A 136 -9.77 -0.23 13.12
N SER A 137 -8.79 -0.65 12.32
CA SER A 137 -7.77 0.24 11.76
C SER A 137 -8.37 1.20 10.74
N VAL A 138 -9.24 0.71 9.85
CA VAL A 138 -9.95 1.56 8.87
C VAL A 138 -10.95 2.49 9.56
N ARG A 139 -11.68 2.02 10.57
CA ARG A 139 -12.58 2.87 11.38
C ARG A 139 -11.80 3.91 12.15
N LYS A 140 -10.61 3.59 12.67
CA LYS A 140 -9.74 4.58 13.33
C LYS A 140 -9.36 5.71 12.37
N TYR A 141 -9.12 5.40 11.10
CA TYR A 141 -8.91 6.39 10.05
C TYR A 141 -10.17 7.26 9.83
N SER A 142 -11.36 6.67 9.79
CA SER A 142 -12.63 7.42 9.59
C SER A 142 -13.19 8.09 10.86
N GLN A 143 -12.69 7.77 12.05
CA GLN A 143 -13.26 8.23 13.32
C GLN A 143 -12.80 9.63 13.70
N LEU A 144 -13.71 10.60 13.57
CA LEU A 144 -13.51 12.00 13.93
C LEU A 144 -12.95 12.18 15.36
N LYS A 145 -13.38 11.38 16.34
CA LYS A 145 -12.91 11.49 17.74
C LYS A 145 -11.40 11.25 17.92
N VAL A 146 -10.81 10.36 17.11
CA VAL A 146 -9.36 10.10 17.14
C VAL A 146 -8.61 11.31 16.60
N TRP A 147 -9.11 11.89 15.50
CA TRP A 147 -8.60 13.13 14.94
C TRP A 147 -8.78 14.31 15.90
N MET A 148 -9.92 14.41 16.58
CA MET A 148 -10.17 15.43 17.61
C MET A 148 -9.15 15.34 18.75
N SER A 149 -8.88 14.14 19.26
CA SER A 149 -7.87 13.96 20.31
C SER A 149 -6.45 14.22 19.80
N LYS A 150 -6.13 13.88 18.54
CA LYS A 150 -4.80 14.04 17.95
C LYS A 150 -4.47 15.50 17.60
N TYR A 151 -5.46 16.25 17.14
CA TYR A 151 -5.31 17.66 16.72
C TYR A 151 -5.84 18.65 17.77
N GLY A 152 -6.29 18.16 18.93
CA GLY A 152 -6.79 19.00 20.03
C GLY A 152 -8.10 19.70 19.73
N TRP A 153 -8.93 19.17 18.81
CA TRP A 153 -10.24 19.76 18.50
C TRP A 153 -11.25 19.42 19.60
N SER A 154 -11.92 20.43 20.14
CA SER A 154 -13.03 20.29 21.07
C SER A 154 -14.37 20.48 20.37
N ALA A 155 -15.39 19.73 20.81
CA ALA A 155 -16.77 20.01 20.42
C ALA A 155 -17.34 21.12 21.32
N ASP A 156 -18.01 22.08 20.71
CA ASP A 156 -18.81 23.07 21.41
C ASP A 156 -20.08 22.45 21.99
N GLU A 157 -20.77 23.17 22.87
CA GLU A 157 -22.03 22.75 23.52
C GLU A 157 -23.16 22.44 22.52
N SER A 158 -23.04 22.92 21.28
CA SER A 158 -23.95 22.65 20.16
C SER A 158 -23.63 21.39 19.36
N GLY A 159 -22.56 20.68 19.70
CA GLY A 159 -22.08 19.49 18.97
C GLY A 159 -21.29 19.82 17.69
N GLN A 160 -20.99 21.09 17.43
CA GLN A 160 -20.10 21.52 16.33
C GLN A 160 -18.64 21.46 16.78
N ILE A 161 -17.74 21.07 15.87
CA ILE A 161 -16.32 20.91 16.17
C ILE A 161 -15.55 21.99 15.41
N PHE A 162 -14.84 22.84 16.16
CA PHE A 162 -14.00 23.87 15.55
C PHE A 162 -12.70 23.23 15.04
N ILE A 163 -12.57 23.14 13.72
CA ILE A 163 -11.42 22.50 13.05
C ILE A 163 -10.29 23.52 12.79
N CYS A 164 -10.59 24.67 12.19
CA CYS A 164 -9.64 25.76 11.96
C CYS A 164 -10.38 27.06 11.55
N SER A 165 -9.71 28.21 11.67
CA SER A 165 -10.23 29.49 11.19
C SER A 165 -10.27 29.55 9.66
N GLN A 166 -11.14 30.40 9.10
CA GLN A 166 -11.31 30.53 7.64
C GLN A 166 -10.01 30.92 6.93
N GLU A 167 -9.11 31.68 7.58
CA GLU A 167 -7.82 32.09 7.01
C GLU A 167 -6.81 30.93 6.87
N GLU A 168 -6.93 29.91 7.71
CA GLU A 168 -6.04 28.74 7.72
C GLU A 168 -6.52 27.60 6.81
N SER A 169 -7.81 27.59 6.48
CA SER A 169 -8.46 26.61 5.59
C SER A 169 -8.37 27.00 4.11
N ILE A 170 -8.08 28.27 3.79
CA ILE A 170 -7.78 28.72 2.42
C ILE A 170 -6.38 28.24 1.98
N LYS A 171 -5.52 27.82 2.92
CA LYS A 171 -4.22 27.23 2.60
C LYS A 171 -4.43 25.80 2.08
N PRO A 172 -3.89 25.45 0.89
CA PRO A 172 -4.01 24.08 0.38
C PRO A 172 -3.29 23.12 1.33
N LYS A 173 -4.05 22.18 1.92
CA LYS A 173 -3.54 21.08 2.73
C LYS A 173 -3.66 19.79 1.91
N ASN A 174 -2.59 19.03 1.81
CA ASN A 174 -2.65 17.71 1.18
C ASN A 174 -3.43 16.76 2.09
N ILE A 175 -4.44 16.09 1.55
CA ILE A 175 -5.29 15.12 2.27
C ILE A 175 -4.53 13.79 2.49
N VAL A 176 -3.56 13.52 1.61
CA VAL A 176 -2.69 12.35 1.62
C VAL A 176 -1.25 12.83 1.36
N GLU A 177 -0.26 12.17 1.96
CA GLU A 177 1.14 12.41 1.61
C GLU A 177 1.34 12.22 0.09
N LYS A 178 2.06 13.13 -0.54
CA LYS A 178 2.43 12.99 -1.95
C LYS A 178 3.76 12.25 -2.02
N ILE A 179 3.86 11.29 -2.92
CA ILE A 179 5.13 10.62 -3.19
C ILE A 179 6.03 11.63 -3.92
N ASP A 180 7.05 12.12 -3.23
CA ASP A 180 8.08 12.99 -3.80
C ASP A 180 9.21 12.15 -4.40
N PHE A 181 9.87 12.65 -5.45
CA PHE A 181 10.90 11.93 -6.22
C PHE A 181 12.11 11.49 -5.37
N ASP A 182 12.37 12.15 -4.24
CA ASP A 182 13.46 11.80 -3.31
C ASP A 182 13.07 10.76 -2.25
N SER A 183 11.78 10.57 -2.01
CA SER A 183 11.32 9.85 -0.81
C SER A 183 11.52 8.34 -0.88
N GLU A 184 11.53 7.70 -2.07
CA GLU A 184 11.39 6.23 -2.09
C GLU A 184 11.76 5.54 -3.41
N TRP A 185 12.92 5.85 -4.01
CA TRP A 185 13.35 5.18 -5.26
C TRP A 185 14.35 4.04 -5.08
N TRP A 186 14.61 3.56 -3.85
CA TRP A 186 15.36 2.31 -3.68
C TRP A 186 14.71 1.09 -4.38
N PRO A 187 13.37 0.96 -4.47
CA PRO A 187 12.73 -0.13 -5.22
C PRO A 187 13.07 -0.07 -6.71
N MET A 188 13.00 1.13 -7.30
CA MET A 188 13.15 1.39 -8.73
C MET A 188 14.60 1.50 -9.21
N ASN A 189 15.55 1.84 -8.34
CA ASN A 189 16.97 1.98 -8.72
C ASN A 189 17.61 0.63 -9.15
N SER A 190 17.01 -0.50 -8.75
CA SER A 190 17.41 -1.82 -9.27
C SER A 190 16.73 -2.20 -10.59
N SER A 191 15.50 -1.72 -10.85
CA SER A 191 14.82 -1.94 -12.12
C SER A 191 15.42 -1.08 -13.24
N GLN A 192 15.94 0.11 -12.91
CA GLN A 192 16.67 0.96 -13.87
C GLN A 192 17.99 0.34 -14.34
N ARG A 193 18.68 -0.47 -13.53
CA ARG A 193 19.86 -1.21 -14.01
C ARG A 193 19.49 -2.35 -14.96
N PHE A 194 18.39 -3.05 -14.69
CA PHE A 194 17.92 -4.15 -15.55
C PHE A 194 17.39 -3.62 -16.91
N CYS A 195 16.68 -2.50 -16.93
CA CYS A 195 16.23 -1.84 -18.17
C CYS A 195 17.35 -1.23 -19.02
N SER A 196 18.60 -1.16 -18.53
CA SER A 196 19.72 -0.60 -19.30
C SER A 196 20.38 -1.62 -20.25
N GLU A 197 20.10 -2.92 -20.10
CA GLU A 197 20.72 -3.98 -20.90
C GLU A 197 19.85 -4.56 -22.02
N GLU A 198 18.51 -4.36 -22.00
CA GLU A 198 17.65 -4.77 -23.12
C GLU A 198 17.13 -3.55 -23.91
N ARG A 199 17.73 -3.35 -25.08
CA ARG A 199 17.19 -2.45 -26.10
C ARG A 199 15.79 -2.91 -26.53
N ALA A 200 14.89 -1.94 -26.53
CA ALA A 200 13.72 -1.79 -27.42
C ALA A 200 12.47 -2.63 -27.09
N SER A 201 11.51 -2.00 -26.40
CA SER A 201 10.26 -1.52 -27.02
C SER A 201 9.40 -0.82 -25.97
N PHE A 202 9.28 0.51 -26.06
CA PHE A 202 8.28 1.27 -25.33
C PHE A 202 6.92 1.09 -26.02
N PHE A 203 5.95 0.46 -25.35
CA PHE A 203 4.53 0.62 -25.69
C PHE A 203 3.90 1.50 -24.61
N LEU A 204 3.63 2.77 -24.96
CA LEU A 204 2.82 3.68 -24.17
C LEU A 204 1.32 3.39 -24.45
N PRO A 205 0.43 3.36 -23.44
CA PRO A 205 -0.99 3.10 -23.65
C PRO A 205 -1.75 4.43 -23.75
N PHE A 206 -1.55 5.22 -24.81
CA PHE A 206 -2.47 6.32 -25.13
C PHE A 206 -2.59 6.50 -26.65
N GLY A 207 -3.82 6.76 -27.09
CA GLY A 207 -4.32 6.58 -28.44
C GLY A 207 -3.57 7.28 -29.58
N PHE A 208 -3.80 6.74 -30.78
CA PHE A 208 -3.38 7.27 -32.07
C PHE A 208 -3.67 8.76 -32.22
N CYS A 209 -2.62 9.58 -32.25
CA CYS A 209 -2.65 10.91 -32.87
C CYS A 209 -1.82 10.86 -34.16
N HIS A 210 -2.50 10.81 -35.31
CA HIS A 210 -1.87 11.03 -36.61
C HIS A 210 -1.46 12.51 -36.72
N LEU A 211 -0.16 12.78 -36.77
CA LEU A 211 0.39 14.04 -37.27
C LEU A 211 1.05 13.76 -38.62
N THR A 212 0.38 14.15 -39.69
CA THR A 212 0.96 14.26 -41.03
C THR A 212 1.97 15.42 -41.06
N PRO A 213 3.16 15.25 -41.65
CA PRO A 213 4.14 16.34 -41.76
C PRO A 213 3.71 17.36 -42.82
N PRO A 214 3.90 18.67 -42.60
CA PRO A 214 3.90 19.64 -43.69
C PRO A 214 5.23 19.55 -44.47
N PHE A 215 5.14 19.84 -45.75
CA PHE A 215 6.20 19.86 -46.78
C PHE A 215 7.53 20.49 -46.35
#